data_AF-A0A2V9QND4-F1
#
_entry.id   AF-A0A2V9QND4-F1
#
_cell.length_a   1.000
_cell.length_b   1.000
_cell.length_c   1.000
_cell.angle_alpha   90.00
_cell.angle_beta   90.00
_cell.angle_gamma   90.00
#
_symmetry.space_group_name_H-M   'P 1'
#
loop_
_entity.id
_entity.type
_entity.pdbx_description
1 polymer ?
#
loop_
_entity_poly.entity_id
_entity_poly.type
_entity_poly.pdbx_seq_one_letter_code
_entity_poly.pdbx_strand_id
1 'polypeptide(L)'
;MPTLLYVAVKLISYIAWCWFGLRIWRVGSASLIKAAGIGALRLAIGIIFGVSIFLAGPISPEHLVWKYIAIYVPVRAVEWLIMAWIVGRKSENQNPLKTVTWCLGGIAVSFLADFASPEGVAGHFCVGRCLC
;
A
#
# COMPACT_ATOMS: atom_id res chain seq x y z
N MET A 1 1.73 8.14 -20.43
CA MET A 1 3.09 7.68 -20.01
C MET A 1 3.36 7.82 -18.51
N PRO A 2 3.00 8.91 -17.81
CA PRO A 2 3.33 9.08 -16.39
C PRO A 2 2.67 8.03 -15.47
N THR A 3 1.44 7.62 -15.80
CA THR A 3 0.66 6.64 -15.01
C THR A 3 1.27 5.24 -15.03
N LEU A 4 1.80 4.79 -16.16
CA LEU A 4 2.45 3.47 -16.27
C LEU A 4 3.72 3.40 -15.41
N LEU A 5 4.52 4.46 -15.42
CA LEU A 5 5.70 4.57 -14.57
C LEU A 5 5.32 4.56 -13.09
N TYR A 6 4.30 5.32 -12.71
CA TYR A 6 3.78 5.35 -11.34
C TYR A 6 3.28 3.97 -10.87
N VAL A 7 2.49 3.28 -11.70
CA VAL A 7 2.02 1.92 -11.39
C VAL A 7 3.20 0.94 -11.26
N ALA A 8 4.20 1.05 -12.13
CA ALA A 8 5.39 0.21 -12.06
C ALA A 8 6.20 0.46 -10.78
N VAL A 9 6.43 1.72 -10.40
CA VAL A 9 7.13 2.08 -9.14
C VAL A 9 6.35 1.56 -7.93
N LYS A 10 5.03 1.70 -7.92
CA LYS A 10 4.18 1.15 -6.85
C LYS A 10 4.28 -0.36 -6.77
N LEU A 11 4.18 -1.05 -7.90
CA LEU A 11 4.26 -2.49 -7.94
C LEU A 11 5.62 -2.96 -7.43
N ILE A 12 6.74 -2.39 -7.92
CA ILE A 12 8.09 -2.74 -7.48
C ILE A 12 8.25 -2.50 -5.97
N SER A 13 7.77 -1.36 -5.47
CA SER A 13 7.84 -1.00 -4.04
C SER A 13 7.07 -2.01 -3.17
N TYR A 14 5.86 -2.39 -3.60
CA TYR A 14 5.06 -3.38 -2.89
C TYR A 14 5.66 -4.77 -2.95
N ILE A 15 6.22 -5.19 -4.09
CA ILE A 15 6.91 -6.48 -4.22
C ILE A 15 8.12 -6.52 -3.28
N ALA A 16 8.94 -5.47 -3.27
CA ALA A 16 10.11 -5.37 -2.39
C ALA A 16 9.71 -5.45 -0.91
N TRP A 17 8.69 -4.70 -0.49
CA TRP A 17 8.22 -4.72 0.90
C TRP A 17 7.56 -6.05 1.30
N CYS A 18 6.81 -6.66 0.39
CA CYS A 18 6.22 -7.98 0.61
C CYS A 18 7.28 -9.08 0.67
N TRP A 19 8.34 -8.98 -0.15
CA TRP A 19 9.50 -9.86 -0.07
C TRP A 19 10.20 -9.75 1.28
N PHE A 20 10.40 -8.52 1.78
CA PHE A 20 10.94 -8.28 3.11
C PHE A 20 10.06 -8.90 4.23
N GLY A 21 8.74 -8.74 4.14
CA GLY A 21 7.81 -9.38 5.07
C GLY A 21 7.89 -10.92 5.03
N LEU A 22 7.97 -11.51 3.84
CA LEU A 22 8.19 -12.94 3.69
C LEU A 22 9.50 -13.40 4.33
N ARG A 23 10.57 -12.60 4.26
CA ARG A 23 11.85 -12.89 4.92
C ARG A 23 11.74 -12.82 6.44
N ILE A 24 10.96 -11.88 6.99
CA ILE A 24 10.73 -11.77 8.44
C ILE A 24 9.96 -12.97 8.99
N TRP A 25 8.86 -13.35 8.33
CA TRP A 25 7.94 -14.36 8.88
C TRP A 25 8.16 -15.77 8.35
N ARG A 26 8.80 -15.93 7.19
CA ARG A 26 8.95 -17.22 6.51
C ARG A 26 10.27 -17.32 5.73
N VAL A 27 11.40 -17.18 6.45
CA VAL A 27 12.77 -17.20 5.90
C VAL A 27 12.96 -18.30 4.84
N GLY A 28 12.49 -19.52 5.10
CA GLY A 28 12.64 -20.68 4.20
C GLY A 28 11.67 -20.76 3.01
N SER A 29 10.64 -19.92 2.94
CA SER A 29 9.65 -19.93 1.85
C SER A 29 9.60 -18.64 1.03
N ALA A 30 10.49 -17.69 1.34
CA ALA A 30 10.57 -16.38 0.73
C ALA A 30 11.10 -16.47 -0.71
N SER A 31 10.19 -16.64 -1.66
CA SER A 31 10.46 -16.61 -3.10
C SER A 31 10.02 -15.27 -3.70
N LEU A 32 10.81 -14.74 -4.65
CA LEU A 32 10.45 -13.54 -5.41
C LEU A 32 9.13 -13.70 -6.16
N ILE A 33 8.82 -14.90 -6.67
CA ILE A 33 7.53 -15.16 -7.36
C ILE A 33 6.36 -15.00 -6.40
N LYS A 34 6.50 -15.52 -5.17
CA LYS A 34 5.48 -15.32 -4.12
C LYS A 34 5.35 -13.86 -3.73
N ALA A 35 6.48 -13.16 -3.57
CA ALA A 35 6.47 -11.73 -3.29
C ALA A 35 5.80 -10.91 -4.41
N ALA A 36 6.04 -11.28 -5.67
CA ALA A 36 5.40 -10.69 -6.84
C ALA A 36 3.87 -10.86 -6.79
N GLY A 37 3.39 -12.08 -6.53
CA GLY A 37 1.95 -12.34 -6.39
C GLY A 37 1.31 -11.58 -5.21
N ILE A 38 1.99 -11.51 -4.07
CA ILE A 38 1.51 -10.78 -2.88
C ILE A 38 1.53 -9.26 -3.11
N GLY A 39 2.57 -8.73 -3.77
CA GLY A 39 2.66 -7.32 -4.15
C GLY A 39 1.60 -6.91 -5.18
N ALA A 40 1.31 -7.78 -6.16
CA ALA A 40 0.22 -7.58 -7.11
C ALA A 40 -1.15 -7.60 -6.41
N LEU A 41 -1.36 -8.53 -5.48
CA LEU A 41 -2.57 -8.56 -4.66
C LEU A 41 -2.73 -7.27 -3.84
N ARG A 42 -1.64 -6.77 -3.25
CA ARG A 42 -1.63 -5.50 -2.52
C ARG A 42 -2.04 -4.32 -3.40
N LEU A 43 -1.54 -4.30 -4.64
CA LEU A 43 -1.92 -3.29 -5.62
C LEU A 43 -3.42 -3.39 -5.96
N ALA A 44 -3.92 -4.59 -6.21
CA ALA A 44 -5.35 -4.84 -6.49
C ALA A 44 -6.26 -4.41 -5.33
N ILE A 45 -5.90 -4.76 -4.09
CA ILE A 45 -6.61 -4.27 -2.88
C ILE A 45 -6.63 -2.74 -2.87
N GLY A 46 -5.49 -2.11 -3.12
CA GLY A 46 -5.39 -0.64 -3.19
C GLY A 46 -6.28 -0.01 -4.25
N ILE A 47 -6.42 -0.66 -5.41
CA ILE A 47 -7.33 -0.21 -6.47
C ILE A 47 -8.79 -0.32 -6.00
N ILE A 48 -9.18 -1.46 -5.40
CA ILE A 48 -10.54 -1.67 -4.89
C ILE A 48 -10.91 -0.60 -3.87
N PHE A 49 -10.09 -0.40 -2.83
CA PHE A 49 -10.33 0.65 -1.83
C PHE A 49 -10.32 2.05 -2.44
N GLY A 50 -9.40 2.33 -3.37
CA GLY A 50 -9.36 3.61 -4.08
C GLY A 50 -10.66 3.91 -4.84
N VAL A 51 -11.18 2.92 -5.59
CA VAL A 51 -12.46 3.02 -6.29
C VAL A 51 -13.62 3.18 -5.30
N SER A 52 -13.64 2.41 -4.21
CA SER A 52 -14.70 2.52 -3.20
C SER A 52 -14.76 3.90 -2.54
N ILE A 53 -13.60 4.50 -2.22
CA ILE A 53 -13.53 5.85 -1.66
C ILE A 53 -13.98 6.90 -2.68
N PHE A 54 -13.61 6.73 -3.95
CA PHE A 54 -14.04 7.61 -5.02
C PHE A 54 -15.57 7.59 -5.19
N LEU A 55 -16.20 6.41 -5.09
CA LEU A 55 -17.65 6.25 -5.18
C LEU A 55 -18.40 6.74 -3.92
N ALA A 56 -17.73 6.82 -2.76
CA ALA A 56 -18.35 7.22 -1.51
C ALA A 56 -18.71 8.72 -1.44
N GLY A 57 -18.16 9.55 -2.34
CA GLY A 57 -18.61 10.93 -2.52
C GLY A 57 -17.49 11.91 -2.89
N PRO A 58 -17.83 13.05 -3.51
CA PRO A 58 -16.86 14.07 -3.90
C PRO A 58 -16.21 14.70 -2.66
N ILE A 59 -14.88 14.71 -2.63
CA ILE A 59 -14.12 15.32 -1.55
C ILE A 59 -13.99 16.82 -1.85
N SER A 60 -14.70 17.66 -1.08
CA SER A 60 -14.52 19.12 -1.16
C SER A 60 -13.04 19.48 -0.88
N PRO A 61 -12.43 20.40 -1.66
CA PRO A 61 -11.03 20.79 -1.56
C PRO A 61 -10.68 21.48 -0.23
N GLU A 62 -11.69 21.93 0.50
CA GLU A 62 -11.56 22.51 1.83
C GLU A 62 -11.00 21.43 2.79
N HIS A 63 -9.77 21.64 3.26
CA HIS A 63 -8.98 20.72 4.09
C HIS A 63 -8.47 19.42 3.42
N LEU A 64 -8.04 19.52 2.16
CA LEU A 64 -7.48 18.39 1.37
C LEU A 64 -6.44 17.56 2.13
N VAL A 65 -5.44 18.19 2.77
CA VAL A 65 -4.35 17.50 3.48
C VAL A 65 -4.85 16.75 4.71
N TRP A 66 -5.75 17.36 5.48
CA TRP A 66 -6.29 16.72 6.68
C TRP A 66 -7.18 15.54 6.32
N LYS A 67 -8.07 15.69 5.32
CA LYS A 67 -8.89 14.59 4.81
C LYS A 67 -8.02 13.48 4.20
N TYR A 68 -6.94 13.85 3.52
CA TYR A 68 -5.97 12.91 3.01
C TYR A 68 -5.38 12.09 4.17
N ILE A 69 -4.81 12.71 5.19
CA ILE A 69 -4.25 11.95 6.33
C ILE A 69 -5.33 11.14 7.06
N ALA A 70 -6.48 11.75 7.36
CA ALA A 70 -7.55 11.15 8.15
C ALA A 70 -8.27 9.99 7.46
N ILE A 71 -8.34 9.96 6.13
CA ILE A 71 -8.96 8.86 5.39
C ILE A 71 -7.90 7.89 4.90
N TYR A 72 -6.80 8.40 4.33
CA TYR A 72 -5.80 7.59 3.67
C TYR A 72 -4.96 6.77 4.64
N VAL A 73 -4.54 7.35 5.78
CA VAL A 73 -3.74 6.59 6.76
C VAL A 73 -4.53 5.40 7.32
N PRO A 74 -5.78 5.56 7.77
CA PRO A 74 -6.56 4.41 8.24
C PRO A 74 -6.81 3.36 7.15
N VAL A 75 -7.12 3.79 5.93
CA VAL A 75 -7.29 2.86 4.79
C VAL A 75 -6.01 2.08 4.56
N ARG A 76 -4.86 2.75 4.48
CA ARG A 76 -3.55 2.11 4.31
C ARG A 76 -3.25 1.16 5.47
N ALA A 77 -3.57 1.53 6.70
CA ALA A 77 -3.42 0.65 7.86
C ALA A 77 -4.26 -0.63 7.72
N VAL A 78 -5.53 -0.52 7.34
CA VAL A 78 -6.41 -1.68 7.10
C VAL A 78 -5.85 -2.57 5.98
N GLU A 79 -5.43 -1.99 4.86
CA GLU A 79 -4.86 -2.74 3.75
C GLU A 79 -3.58 -3.49 4.16
N TRP A 80 -2.68 -2.85 4.92
CA TRP A 80 -1.46 -3.49 5.38
C TRP A 80 -1.71 -4.52 6.48
N LEU A 81 -2.73 -4.35 7.33
CA LEU A 81 -3.17 -5.39 8.27
C LEU A 81 -3.71 -6.62 7.55
N ILE A 82 -4.51 -6.45 6.50
CA ILE A 82 -4.95 -7.56 5.63
C ILE A 82 -3.73 -8.29 5.05
N MET A 83 -2.75 -7.54 4.53
CA MET A 83 -1.53 -8.16 3.99
C MET A 83 -0.72 -8.89 5.07
N ALA A 84 -0.58 -8.29 6.25
CA ALA A 84 0.14 -8.91 7.36
C ALA A 84 -0.53 -10.23 7.78
N TRP A 85 -1.86 -10.28 7.79
CA TRP A 85 -2.60 -11.52 8.00
C TRP A 85 -2.32 -12.55 6.91
N ILE A 86 -2.37 -12.17 5.62
CA ILE A 86 -2.11 -13.08 4.48
C ILE A 86 -0.68 -13.65 4.53
N VAL A 87 0.31 -12.78 4.73
CA VAL A 87 1.73 -13.17 4.77
C VAL A 87 2.02 -13.97 6.04
N GLY A 88 1.49 -13.52 7.18
CA GLY A 88 1.71 -14.10 8.49
C GLY A 88 0.99 -15.41 8.76
N ARG A 89 -0.14 -15.72 8.10
CA ARG A 89 -1.08 -16.80 8.52
C ARG A 89 -0.50 -18.21 8.76
N LYS A 90 0.66 -18.55 8.17
CA LYS A 90 1.34 -19.84 8.34
C LYS A 90 2.69 -19.73 9.05
N SER A 91 2.95 -18.61 9.72
CA SER A 91 4.16 -18.42 10.52
C SER A 91 3.88 -18.81 11.96
N GLU A 92 4.69 -19.70 12.53
CA GLU A 92 4.63 -20.05 13.95
C GLU A 92 5.16 -18.91 14.85
N ASN A 93 5.83 -17.92 14.27
CA ASN A 93 6.52 -16.85 15.00
C ASN A 93 5.84 -15.48 14.79
N GLN A 94 4.51 -15.45 14.93
CA GLN A 94 3.74 -14.20 14.87
C GLN A 94 3.93 -13.38 16.15
N ASN A 95 4.86 -12.43 16.10
CA ASN A 95 5.00 -11.42 17.14
C ASN A 95 4.21 -10.14 16.74
N PRO A 96 3.30 -9.64 17.59
CA PRO A 96 2.48 -8.47 17.28
C PRO A 96 3.32 -7.21 17.00
N LEU A 97 4.46 -7.05 17.67
CA LEU A 97 5.37 -5.91 17.43
C LEU A 97 5.97 -5.96 16.01
N LYS A 98 6.32 -7.15 15.52
CA LYS A 98 6.79 -7.33 14.14
C LYS A 98 5.70 -6.99 13.13
N THR A 99 4.46 -7.40 13.41
CA THR A 99 3.28 -7.04 12.61
C THR A 99 3.05 -5.55 12.55
N VAL A 100 3.00 -4.87 13.70
CA VAL A 100 2.81 -3.42 13.75
C VAL A 100 3.94 -2.69 13.02
N THR A 101 5.19 -3.05 13.28
CA THR A 101 6.36 -2.41 12.65
C THR A 101 6.35 -2.60 11.12
N TRP A 102 6.02 -3.81 10.65
CA TRP A 102 5.93 -4.08 9.22
C TRP A 102 4.76 -3.34 8.55
N CYS A 103 3.63 -3.22 9.22
CA CYS A 103 2.50 -2.42 8.73
C CYS A 103 2.86 -0.93 8.66
N LEU A 104 3.49 -0.37 9.69
CA LEU A 104 3.93 1.03 9.70
C LEU A 104 4.92 1.31 8.57
N GLY A 105 5.89 0.43 8.36
CA GLY A 105 6.81 0.54 7.23
C GLY A 105 6.10 0.40 5.88
N GLY A 106 5.09 -0.46 5.78
CA GLY A 106 4.26 -0.58 4.57
C GLY A 106 3.49 0.71 4.26
N ILE A 107 2.94 1.36 5.29
CA ILE A 107 2.28 2.67 5.15
C ILE A 107 3.29 3.69 4.63
N ALA A 108 4.48 3.78 5.22
CA ALA A 108 5.54 4.68 4.77
C ALA A 108 5.97 4.40 3.32
N VAL A 109 6.16 3.12 2.93
CA VAL A 109 6.44 2.72 1.54
C VAL A 109 5.32 3.15 0.59
N SER A 110 4.06 3.09 1.02
CA SER A 110 2.93 3.53 0.20
C SER A 110 3.01 5.03 -0.07
N PHE A 111 3.27 5.83 0.96
CA PHE A 111 3.47 7.29 0.83
C PHE A 111 4.68 7.63 -0.05
N LEU A 112 5.81 6.94 0.14
CA LEU A 112 7.00 7.14 -0.68
C LEU A 112 6.74 6.83 -2.16
N ALA A 113 6.02 5.74 -2.44
CA ALA A 113 5.63 5.40 -3.79
C ALA A 113 4.60 6.38 -4.39
N ASP A 114 3.79 7.04 -3.56
CA ASP A 114 2.85 8.07 -4.00
C ASP A 114 3.54 9.35 -4.48
N PHE A 115 4.74 9.67 -3.96
CA PHE A 115 5.53 10.81 -4.46
C PHE A 115 5.99 10.64 -5.92
N ALA A 116 6.07 9.40 -6.41
CA ALA A 116 6.37 9.14 -7.82
C ALA A 116 5.19 9.42 -8.76
N SER A 117 4.01 9.79 -8.22
CA SER A 117 2.87 10.19 -9.05
C SER A 117 3.12 11.56 -9.70
N PRO A 118 2.59 11.81 -10.91
CA PRO A 118 2.74 13.09 -11.61
C PRO A 118 2.17 14.25 -10.80
N GLU A 119 1.14 13.96 -10.00
CA GLU A 119 0.44 14.95 -9.19
C GLU A 119 1.13 15.15 -7.84
N GLY A 120 1.80 14.12 -7.30
CA GLY A 120 2.71 14.25 -6.16
C GLY A 120 3.91 15.15 -6.48
N VAL A 121 4.43 15.08 -7.71
CA VAL A 121 5.46 15.99 -8.22
C VAL A 121 4.91 17.42 -8.40
N ALA A 122 3.63 17.56 -8.72
CA ALA A 122 2.94 18.85 -8.84
C ALA A 122 2.35 19.39 -7.51
N GLY A 123 2.55 18.70 -6.38
CA GLY A 123 2.02 19.11 -5.07
C GLY A 123 0.51 18.90 -4.86
N HIS A 124 -0.16 18.19 -5.77
CA HIS A 124 -1.59 17.89 -5.69
C HIS A 124 -1.82 16.45 -5.20
N PHE A 125 -2.29 16.30 -3.96
CA PHE A 125 -2.65 15.01 -3.37
C PHE A 125 -4.15 14.73 -3.55
N CYS A 126 -4.56 13.93 -4.53
CA CYS A 126 -5.96 13.45 -4.58
C CYS A 126 -6.04 12.03 -4.02
N VAL A 127 -7.10 11.82 -3.27
CA VAL A 127 -7.45 10.58 -2.61
C VAL A 127 -8.02 9.63 -3.68
N GLY A 128 -7.41 8.45 -3.91
CA GLY A 128 -8.01 7.40 -4.77
C GLY A 128 -7.55 7.31 -6.25
N ARG A 129 -6.41 7.90 -6.62
CA ARG A 129 -5.96 8.14 -8.01
C ARG A 129 -5.41 6.93 -8.77
N CYS A 130 -6.25 5.98 -9.15
CA CYS A 130 -6.08 5.32 -10.46
C CYS A 130 -7.02 5.91 -11.53
N LEU A 131 -7.96 6.81 -11.14
CA LEU A 131 -9.06 7.27 -12.00
C LEU A 131 -9.30 8.80 -11.96
N CYS A 132 -8.33 9.59 -11.48
CA CYS A 132 -8.40 11.06 -11.62
C CYS A 132 -7.51 11.52 -12.77
#